data_AF-A0AAE4I2G9-F1
#
_entry.id   AF-A0AAE4I2G9-F1
#
_cell.length_a   1.000
_cell.length_b   1.000
_cell.length_c   1.000
_cell.angle_alpha   90.00
_cell.angle_beta   90.00
_cell.angle_gamma   90.00
#
_symmetry.space_group_name_H-M   'P 1'
#
loop_
_entity.id
_entity.type
_entity.pdbx_description
1 polymer ?
#
loop_
_entity_poly.entity_id
_entity_poly.type
_entity_poly.pdbx_seq_one_letter_code
_entity_poly.pdbx_strand_id
1 'polypeptide(L)'
;MESLGRAMQKIIDRVFITVGSCPDCGAEMYQWREKLPSGEDRCGPTCMICGHKELKRKQDYDTQVMYNESLKKRALNYFKYSSIVPDKTLFDKRMKGYTVTDQETKNALEIAKRAVNEFILGKPVHVVFTGKSG
;
A
#
# COMPACT_ATOMS: atom_id res chain seq x y z
N MET A 1 13.46 51.17 -11.86
CA MET A 1 12.20 50.50 -11.53
C MET A 1 12.36 49.02 -11.82
N GLU A 2 12.22 48.14 -10.83
CA GLU A 2 12.15 46.71 -11.11
C GLU A 2 10.86 46.42 -11.90
N SER A 3 10.95 45.59 -12.94
CA SER A 3 9.76 45.19 -13.69
C SER A 3 8.85 44.34 -12.81
N LEU A 4 7.54 44.50 -12.97
CA LEU A 4 6.52 43.73 -12.24
C LEU A 4 6.80 42.22 -12.28
N GLY A 5 7.25 41.71 -13.43
CA GLY A 5 7.61 40.30 -13.59
C GLY A 5 8.77 39.85 -12.70
N ARG A 6 9.80 40.68 -12.50
CA ARG A 6 10.92 40.35 -11.59
C ARG A 6 10.47 40.35 -10.13
N ALA A 7 9.59 41.27 -9.75
CA ALA A 7 9.03 41.31 -8.40
C ALA A 7 8.17 40.07 -8.13
N MET A 8 7.36 39.64 -9.10
CA MET A 8 6.54 38.43 -8.98
C MET A 8 7.39 37.16 -8.90
N GLN A 9 8.45 37.04 -9.70
CA GLN A 9 9.33 35.87 -9.66
C GLN A 9 10.00 35.70 -8.28
N LYS A 10 10.49 36.79 -7.68
CA LYS A 10 11.07 36.76 -6.33
C LYS A 10 10.08 36.24 -5.28
N ILE A 11 8.79 36.54 -5.42
CA ILE A 11 7.75 36.04 -4.52
C ILE A 11 7.52 34.54 -4.76
N ILE A 12 7.45 34.10 -6.01
CA ILE A 12 7.28 32.69 -6.37
C ILE A 12 8.42 31.85 -5.79
N ASP A 13 9.68 32.26 -5.98
CA ASP A 13 10.86 31.50 -5.51
C ASP A 13 10.95 31.40 -3.98
N ARG A 14 10.37 32.39 -3.27
CA ARG A 14 10.31 32.39 -1.80
C ARG A 14 9.27 31.41 -1.28
N VAL A 15 8.10 31.38 -1.93
CA VAL A 15 6.91 30.65 -1.46
C VAL A 15 6.88 29.19 -1.96
N PHE A 16 7.40 28.95 -3.16
CA PHE A 16 7.35 27.66 -3.83
C PHE A 16 8.75 27.06 -4.02
N ILE A 17 8.78 25.75 -4.23
CA ILE A 17 9.93 24.97 -4.68
C ILE A 17 9.59 24.28 -5.99
N THR A 18 10.59 24.12 -6.86
CA THR A 18 10.47 23.39 -8.12
C THR A 18 10.64 21.88 -7.88
N VAL A 19 9.71 21.08 -8.37
CA VAL A 19 9.61 19.63 -8.15
C VAL A 19 9.37 18.92 -9.47
N GLY A 20 10.43 18.83 -10.27
CA GLY A 20 10.43 18.14 -11.56
C GLY A 20 9.69 18.89 -12.68
N SER A 21 9.45 18.16 -13.77
CA SER A 21 8.84 18.68 -15.00
C SER A 21 7.40 18.18 -15.16
N CYS A 22 6.55 19.03 -15.71
CA CYS A 22 5.15 18.75 -15.99
C CYS A 22 5.03 17.67 -17.07
N PRO A 23 4.22 16.62 -16.86
CA PRO A 23 4.05 15.55 -17.85
C PRO A 23 3.33 16.02 -19.12
N ASP A 24 2.52 17.08 -19.05
CA ASP A 24 1.70 17.53 -20.17
C ASP A 24 2.43 18.53 -21.09
N CYS A 25 3.27 19.41 -20.52
CA CYS A 25 3.94 20.48 -21.28
C CYS A 25 5.44 20.61 -21.04
N GLY A 26 6.04 19.80 -20.16
CA GLY A 26 7.48 19.82 -19.86
C GLY A 26 7.98 20.99 -18.99
N ALA A 27 7.13 21.97 -18.70
CA ALA A 27 7.49 23.12 -17.84
C ALA A 27 7.73 22.70 -16.38
N GLU A 28 8.42 23.53 -15.60
CA GLU A 28 8.64 23.25 -14.18
C GLU A 28 7.32 23.17 -13.39
N MET A 29 7.30 22.26 -12.43
CA MET A 29 6.20 22.12 -11.47
C MET A 29 6.56 22.74 -10.13
N TYR A 30 5.60 23.38 -9.49
CA TYR A 30 5.80 24.13 -8.24
C TYR A 30 5.00 23.52 -7.10
N GLN A 31 5.60 23.44 -5.91
CA GLN A 31 4.98 22.99 -4.67
C GLN A 31 5.24 23.99 -3.56
N TRP A 32 4.32 24.13 -2.61
CA TRP A 32 4.52 25.00 -1.45
C TRP A 32 5.74 24.57 -0.64
N ARG A 33 6.61 25.53 -0.32
CA ARG A 33 7.74 25.29 0.58
C ARG A 33 7.28 24.95 2.00
N GLU A 34 6.22 25.62 2.44
CA GLU A 34 5.66 25.45 3.78
C GLU A 34 4.62 24.34 3.80
N LYS A 35 4.73 23.44 4.78
CA LYS A 35 3.77 22.35 5.01
C LYS A 35 2.59 22.82 5.85
N LEU A 36 1.58 21.96 6.00
CA LEU A 36 0.52 22.13 6.99
C LEU A 36 1.07 21.89 8.42
N PRO A 37 0.38 22.36 9.48
CA PRO A 37 0.76 22.05 10.86
C PRO A 37 0.86 20.55 11.16
N SER A 38 0.13 19.71 10.41
CA SER A 38 0.21 18.25 10.46
C SER A 38 1.49 17.65 9.86
N GLY A 39 2.31 18.46 9.18
CA GLY A 39 3.50 18.01 8.45
C GLY A 39 3.21 17.50 7.03
N GLU A 40 1.95 17.52 6.59
CA GLU A 40 1.55 17.16 5.22
C GLU A 40 1.72 18.34 4.25
N ASP A 41 1.93 18.03 2.98
CA ASP A 41 2.03 19.05 1.94
C ASP A 41 0.67 19.74 1.72
N ARG A 42 0.68 21.08 1.57
CA ARG A 42 -0.56 21.87 1.39
C ARG A 42 -1.33 21.50 0.13
N CYS A 43 -0.60 21.24 -0.95
CA CYS A 43 -1.16 20.70 -2.19
C CYS A 43 -0.09 19.93 -2.96
N GLY A 44 -0.54 19.08 -3.88
CA GLY A 44 0.35 18.42 -4.84
C GLY A 44 1.04 19.42 -5.77
N PRO A 45 2.17 19.03 -6.39
CA PRO A 45 2.86 19.83 -7.40
C PRO A 45 1.90 20.34 -8.48
N THR A 46 2.04 21.61 -8.86
CA THR A 46 1.19 22.26 -9.86
C THR A 46 2.04 22.96 -10.92
N CYS A 47 1.70 22.77 -12.19
CA CYS A 47 2.28 23.53 -13.29
C CYS A 47 1.54 24.86 -13.43
N MET A 48 2.26 25.98 -13.33
CA MET A 48 1.69 27.32 -13.48
C MET A 48 1.43 27.72 -14.94
N ILE A 49 1.97 26.95 -15.91
CA ILE A 49 1.82 27.23 -17.35
C ILE A 49 0.54 26.62 -17.92
N CYS A 50 0.34 25.31 -17.72
CA CYS A 50 -0.82 24.58 -18.27
C CYS A 50 -1.89 24.25 -17.23
N GLY A 51 -1.62 24.49 -15.93
CA GLY A 51 -2.56 24.21 -14.85
C GLY A 51 -2.61 22.74 -14.40
N HIS A 52 -1.73 21.86 -14.90
CA HIS A 52 -1.64 20.46 -14.45
C HIS A 52 -1.40 20.38 -12.95
N LYS A 53 -2.13 19.50 -12.25
CA LYS A 53 -2.00 19.26 -10.80
C LYS A 53 -1.77 17.77 -10.55
N GLU A 54 -0.73 17.43 -9.81
CA GLU A 54 -0.44 16.06 -9.38
C GLU A 54 -1.36 15.57 -8.23
N LEU A 55 -2.67 15.79 -8.36
CA LEU A 55 -3.68 15.10 -7.54
C LEU A 55 -3.80 13.62 -7.94
N LYS A 56 -3.50 13.34 -9.21
CA LYS A 56 -3.62 12.03 -9.84
C LYS A 56 -2.74 10.97 -9.18
N ARG A 57 -1.49 11.29 -8.80
CA ARG A 57 -0.58 10.32 -8.17
C ARG A 57 -1.09 9.78 -6.84
N LYS A 58 -1.68 10.63 -5.99
CA LYS A 58 -2.27 10.20 -4.72
C LYS A 58 -3.52 9.35 -4.97
N GLN A 59 -4.38 9.78 -5.88
CA GLN A 59 -5.58 9.04 -6.27
C GLN A 59 -5.24 7.67 -6.91
N ASP A 60 -4.21 7.62 -7.75
CA ASP A 60 -3.74 6.39 -8.40
C ASP A 60 -3.16 5.42 -7.36
N TYR A 61 -2.37 5.92 -6.40
CA TYR A 61 -1.87 5.11 -5.28
C TYR A 61 -3.02 4.56 -4.43
N ASP A 62 -3.95 5.42 -4.01
CA ASP A 62 -5.11 5.02 -3.21
C ASP A 62 -5.98 4.01 -3.97
N THR A 63 -6.14 4.21 -5.28
CA THR A 63 -6.86 3.27 -6.17
C THR A 63 -6.16 1.93 -6.26
N GLN A 64 -4.83 1.89 -6.38
CA GLN A 64 -4.06 0.65 -6.40
C GLN A 64 -4.18 -0.11 -5.07
N VAL A 65 -4.11 0.60 -3.94
CA VAL A 65 -4.29 0.00 -2.61
C VAL A 65 -5.69 -0.61 -2.49
N MET A 66 -6.73 0.17 -2.79
CA MET A 66 -8.12 -0.31 -2.75
C MET A 66 -8.35 -1.51 -3.69
N TYR A 67 -7.76 -1.48 -4.88
CA TYR A 67 -7.83 -2.58 -5.83
C TYR A 67 -7.19 -3.86 -5.28
N ASN A 68 -5.98 -3.75 -4.73
CA ASN A 68 -5.27 -4.89 -4.15
C ASN A 68 -6.02 -5.47 -2.92
N GLU A 69 -6.58 -4.60 -2.08
CA GLU A 69 -7.42 -5.02 -0.95
C GLU A 69 -8.68 -5.74 -1.41
N SER A 70 -9.33 -5.24 -2.46
CA SER A 70 -10.50 -5.87 -3.07
C SER A 70 -10.17 -7.26 -3.63
N LEU A 71 -9.05 -7.40 -4.36
CA LEU A 71 -8.59 -8.69 -4.86
C LEU A 71 -8.31 -9.68 -3.72
N LYS A 72 -7.61 -9.24 -2.68
CA LYS A 72 -7.34 -10.06 -1.48
C LYS A 72 -8.63 -10.51 -0.81
N LYS A 73 -9.59 -9.59 -0.62
CA LYS A 73 -10.89 -9.91 -0.02
C LYS A 73 -11.68 -10.89 -0.87
N ARG A 74 -11.66 -10.74 -2.20
CA ARG A 74 -12.30 -11.68 -3.12
C ARG A 74 -11.70 -13.08 -3.02
N ALA A 75 -10.37 -13.19 -2.99
CA ALA A 75 -9.68 -14.47 -2.84
C ALA A 75 -9.99 -15.14 -1.49
N LEU A 76 -9.98 -14.39 -0.39
CA LEU A 76 -10.34 -14.89 0.94
C LEU A 76 -11.80 -15.32 1.02
N ASN A 77 -12.72 -14.56 0.43
CA ASN A 77 -14.14 -14.92 0.38
C ASN A 77 -14.35 -16.19 -0.44
N TYR A 78 -13.72 -16.30 -1.61
CA TYR A 78 -13.78 -17.53 -2.40
C TYR A 78 -13.28 -18.73 -1.58
N PHE A 79 -12.11 -18.60 -0.95
CA PHE A 79 -11.58 -19.65 -0.09
C PHE A 79 -12.54 -20.02 1.06
N LYS A 80 -13.09 -19.03 1.77
CA LYS A 80 -14.00 -19.25 2.91
C LYS A 80 -15.32 -19.88 2.48
N TYR A 81 -15.95 -19.40 1.42
CA TYR A 81 -17.30 -19.83 1.02
C TYR A 81 -17.30 -21.05 0.10
N SER A 82 -16.27 -21.24 -0.73
CA SER A 82 -16.17 -22.38 -1.65
C SER A 82 -15.54 -23.63 -1.02
N SER A 83 -14.83 -23.52 0.11
CA SER A 83 -14.25 -24.69 0.78
C SER A 83 -15.29 -25.47 1.58
N ILE A 84 -15.28 -26.80 1.48
CA ILE A 84 -16.15 -27.68 2.26
C ILE A 84 -15.50 -27.95 3.61
N VAL A 85 -15.70 -27.03 4.55
CA VAL A 85 -15.21 -27.12 5.93
C VAL A 85 -16.40 -27.02 6.88
N PRO A 86 -16.53 -27.94 7.88
CA PRO A 86 -17.67 -27.95 8.80
C PRO A 86 -17.80 -26.67 9.63
N ASP A 87 -16.67 -26.14 10.12
CA ASP A 87 -16.61 -24.93 10.91
C ASP A 87 -15.91 -23.80 10.14
N LYS A 88 -16.68 -22.79 9.72
CA LYS A 88 -16.17 -21.62 9.01
C LYS A 88 -15.42 -20.63 9.91
N THR A 89 -15.50 -20.77 11.24
CA THR A 89 -14.74 -19.92 12.16
C THR A 89 -13.24 -20.25 12.14
N LEU A 90 -12.86 -21.43 11.63
CA LEU A 90 -11.47 -21.84 11.44
C LEU A 90 -10.69 -20.86 10.54
N PHE A 91 -11.35 -20.27 9.54
CA PHE A 91 -10.74 -19.29 8.65
C PHE A 91 -10.36 -17.98 9.36
N ASP A 92 -10.98 -17.69 10.50
CA ASP A 92 -10.74 -16.47 11.28
C ASP A 92 -9.70 -16.72 12.41
N LYS A 93 -9.24 -17.97 12.60
CA LYS A 93 -8.19 -18.31 13.56
C LYS A 93 -6.81 -17.90 13.05
N ARG A 94 -5.89 -17.64 13.97
CA ARG A 94 -4.49 -17.27 13.67
C ARG A 94 -3.53 -18.26 14.30
N MET A 95 -2.37 -18.45 13.67
CA MET A 95 -1.28 -19.29 14.20
C MET A 95 -0.83 -18.88 15.62
N LYS A 96 -0.96 -17.59 15.99
CA LYS A 96 -0.65 -17.12 17.35
C LYS A 96 -1.55 -17.75 18.42
N GLY A 97 -2.77 -18.13 18.07
CA GLY A 97 -3.72 -18.79 18.97
C GLY A 97 -3.66 -20.31 18.92
N TYR A 98 -2.66 -20.90 18.26
CA TYR A 98 -2.49 -22.35 18.20
C TYR A 98 -1.92 -22.88 19.52
N THR A 99 -2.64 -23.80 20.16
CA THR A 99 -2.22 -24.43 21.42
C THR A 99 -1.35 -25.65 21.12
N VAL A 100 -0.17 -25.71 21.73
CA VAL A 100 0.73 -26.87 21.66
C VAL A 100 0.47 -27.74 22.87
N THR A 101 -0.04 -28.95 22.66
CA THR A 101 -0.38 -29.91 23.72
C THR A 101 0.61 -31.05 23.84
N ASP A 102 1.33 -31.34 22.75
CA ASP A 102 2.21 -32.50 22.62
C ASP A 102 3.30 -32.22 21.58
N GLN A 103 4.19 -33.20 21.37
CA GLN A 103 5.28 -33.05 20.42
C GLN A 103 4.81 -33.03 18.96
N GLU A 104 3.71 -33.70 18.63
CA GLU A 104 3.15 -33.75 17.28
C GLU A 104 2.61 -32.37 16.87
N THR A 105 1.79 -31.75 17.72
CA THR A 105 1.26 -30.39 17.56
C THR A 105 2.38 -29.34 17.50
N LYS A 106 3.45 -29.51 18.29
CA LYS A 106 4.64 -28.66 18.20
C LYS A 106 5.30 -28.74 16.82
N ASN A 107 5.55 -29.97 16.34
CA ASN A 107 6.18 -30.19 15.04
C ASN A 107 5.30 -29.67 13.89
N ALA A 108 3.99 -29.89 13.96
CA ALA A 108 3.04 -29.39 12.97
C ALA A 108 3.08 -27.85 12.87
N LEU A 109 3.13 -27.15 14.01
CA LEU A 109 3.24 -25.69 14.04
C LEU A 109 4.57 -25.21 13.42
N GLU A 110 5.68 -25.87 13.71
CA GLU A 110 6.99 -25.51 13.15
C GLU A 110 7.05 -25.72 11.63
N ILE A 111 6.52 -26.84 11.13
CA ILE A 111 6.40 -27.12 9.70
C ILE A 111 5.52 -26.06 9.03
N ALA A 112 4.38 -25.72 9.61
CA ALA A 112 3.48 -24.70 9.08
C ALA A 112 4.14 -23.32 9.01
N LYS A 113 4.86 -22.91 10.06
CA LYS A 113 5.63 -21.67 10.07
C LYS A 113 6.70 -21.65 8.98
N ARG A 114 7.45 -22.74 8.83
CA ARG A 114 8.47 -22.86 7.78
C ARG A 114 7.85 -22.73 6.39
N ALA A 115 6.77 -23.45 6.12
CA ALA A 115 6.08 -23.41 4.83
C ALA A 115 5.57 -21.99 4.50
N VAL A 116 4.98 -21.29 5.46
CA VAL A 116 4.53 -19.90 5.27
C VAL A 116 5.70 -18.96 4.98
N ASN A 117 6.81 -19.09 5.71
CA ASN A 117 7.99 -18.26 5.48
C ASN A 117 8.58 -18.50 4.07
N GLU A 118 8.68 -19.75 3.64
CA GLU A 118 9.17 -20.09 2.30
C GLU A 118 8.24 -19.56 1.20
N PHE A 119 6.92 -19.60 1.41
CA PHE A 119 5.94 -19.03 0.50
C PHE A 119 6.07 -17.50 0.38
N ILE A 120 6.25 -16.80 1.51
CA ILE A 120 6.48 -15.34 1.52
C ILE A 120 7.76 -14.97 0.76
N LEU A 121 8.79 -15.82 0.84
CA LEU A 121 10.05 -15.65 0.11
C LEU A 121 9.96 -16.03 -1.38
N GLY A 122 8.77 -16.38 -1.88
CA GLY A 122 8.55 -16.73 -3.28
C GLY A 122 9.09 -18.09 -3.70
N LYS A 123 9.42 -18.96 -2.73
CA LYS A 123 9.87 -20.33 -3.03
C LYS A 123 8.67 -21.22 -3.38
N PRO A 124 8.82 -22.19 -4.29
CA PRO A 124 7.79 -23.19 -4.50
C PRO A 124 7.67 -24.07 -3.24
N VAL A 125 6.51 -24.04 -2.59
CA VAL A 125 6.23 -24.82 -1.37
C VAL A 125 5.06 -25.74 -1.64
N HIS A 126 5.27 -27.03 -1.39
CA HIS A 126 4.21 -28.03 -1.35
C HIS A 126 4.16 -28.60 0.07
N VAL A 127 3.02 -28.47 0.72
CA VAL A 127 2.84 -29.00 2.08
C VAL A 127 1.50 -29.72 2.15
N VAL A 128 1.48 -30.84 2.86
CA VAL A 128 0.27 -31.61 3.13
C VAL A 128 0.14 -31.68 4.65
N PHE A 129 -0.98 -31.18 5.16
CA PHE A 129 -1.34 -31.32 6.57
C PHE A 129 -2.37 -32.43 6.69
N THR A 130 -1.98 -33.51 7.35
CA THR A 130 -2.88 -34.64 7.64
C THR A 130 -3.10 -34.69 9.14
N GLY A 131 -4.36 -34.88 9.54
CA GLY A 131 -4.73 -35.00 10.94
C GLY A 131 -6.19 -35.38 11.07
N LYS A 132 -6.59 -35.76 12.29
CA LYS A 132 -8.02 -35.93 12.59
C LYS A 132 -8.70 -34.56 12.52
N SER A 133 -9.99 -34.56 12.20
CA SER A 133 -10.81 -33.35 12.31
C SER A 133 -10.95 -32.97 13.78
N GLY A 134 -10.35 -31.85 14.20
CA GLY A 134 -10.39 -31.34 15.57
C GLY A 134 -9.01 -30.92 16.03
#